data_AF-A0A0B2R848-F1
#
_entry.id   AF-A0A0B2R848-F1
#
_cell.length_a   1.000
_cell.length_b   1.000
_cell.length_c   1.000
_cell.angle_alpha   90.00
_cell.angle_beta   90.00
_cell.angle_gamma   90.00
#
_symmetry.space_group_name_H-M   'P 1'
#
loop_
_entity.id
_entity.type
_entity.pdbx_description
1 polymer ?
#
loop_
_entity_poly.entity_id
_entity_poly.type
_entity_poly.pdbx_seq_one_letter_code
_entity_poly.pdbx_strand_id
1 'polypeptide(L)' 'HIAANSIFHELNKNSDIDCHIVREKAQQGLMQLLHVSFSNQIANIFTKALPPSLFTINLSKLELIDIIRKITATH' A
#
# COMPACT_ATOMS: atom_id res chain seq x y z
N HIS A 1 12.68 -25.74 -21.07
CA HIS A 1 12.43 -24.31 -21.31
C HIS A 1 11.62 -23.76 -20.13
N ILE A 2 12.27 -23.47 -18.99
CA ILE A 2 11.62 -22.96 -17.77
C ILE A 2 12.51 -21.84 -17.21
N ALA A 3 12.39 -20.64 -17.78
CA ALA A 3 13.14 -19.46 -17.34
C ALA A 3 12.19 -18.25 -17.23
N ALA A 4 11.02 -18.46 -16.61
CA ALA A 4 10.04 -17.41 -16.36
C ALA A 4 9.90 -17.01 -14.88
N ASN A 5 10.60 -17.69 -13.96
CA ASN A 5 10.33 -17.57 -12.52
C ASN A 5 11.41 -16.88 -11.67
N SER A 6 12.46 -16.30 -12.25
CA SER A 6 13.48 -15.60 -11.44
C SER A 6 12.89 -14.40 -10.69
N ILE A 7 12.13 -13.57 -11.40
CA ILE A 7 11.50 -12.37 -10.83
C ILE A 7 10.42 -12.76 -9.81
N PHE A 8 9.62 -13.79 -10.10
CA PHE A 8 8.58 -14.26 -9.19
C PHE A 8 9.16 -14.90 -7.92
N HIS A 9 10.26 -15.65 -8.08
CA HIS A 9 10.99 -16.23 -6.96
C HIS A 9 11.62 -15.15 -6.08
N GLU A 10 12.19 -14.09 -6.67
CA GLU A 10 12.74 -12.96 -5.91
C GLU A 10 11.65 -12.13 -5.21
N LEU A 11 10.53 -11.82 -5.87
CA LEU A 11 9.42 -11.09 -5.28
C LEU A 11 8.78 -11.84 -4.11
N ASN A 12 8.53 -13.15 -4.27
CA ASN A 12 8.03 -13.98 -3.17
C ASN A 12 9.02 -14.05 -2.01
N LYS A 13 10.32 -14.25 -2.31
CA LYS A 13 11.37 -14.31 -1.30
C LYS A 13 11.47 -13.01 -0.50
N ASN A 14 11.35 -11.86 -1.15
CA ASN A 14 11.39 -10.56 -0.46
C ASN A 14 10.19 -10.39 0.48
N SER A 15 8.97 -10.73 0.03
CA SER A 15 7.78 -10.69 0.89
C SER A 15 7.86 -11.63 2.10
N ASP A 16 8.51 -12.80 1.93
CA ASP A 16 8.71 -13.76 3.03
C ASP A 16 9.74 -13.25 4.06
N ILE A 17 10.83 -12.63 3.59
CA ILE A 17 11.85 -12.02 4.45
C ILE A 17 11.25 -10.87 5.26
N ASP A 18 10.48 -9.99 4.61
CA ASP A 18 9.81 -8.88 5.28
C ASP A 18 8.85 -9.38 6.37
N CYS A 19 8.09 -10.44 6.10
CA CYS A 19 7.21 -11.06 7.09
C CYS A 19 8.00 -11.60 8.30
N HIS A 20 9.15 -12.25 8.06
CA HIS A 20 10.00 -12.78 9.12
C HIS A 20 10.53 -11.67 10.03
N ILE A 21 11.09 -10.60 9.43
CA ILE A 21 11.64 -9.47 10.18
C ILE A 21 10.54 -8.79 11.01
N VAL A 22 9.38 -8.50 10.41
CA VAL A 22 8.27 -7.86 11.12
C VAL A 22 7.82 -8.71 12.32
N ARG A 23 7.73 -10.05 12.14
CA ARG A 23 7.38 -10.97 13.23
C ARG A 23 8.42 -10.97 14.35
N GLU A 24 9.70 -11.04 14.01
CA GLU A 24 10.79 -11.02 14.98
C GLU A 24 10.79 -9.72 15.80
N LYS A 25 10.66 -8.57 15.13
CA LYS A 25 10.60 -7.26 15.79
C LYS A 25 9.36 -7.10 16.67
N ALA A 26 8.23 -7.66 16.26
CA ALA A 26 7.03 -7.69 17.08
C ALA A 26 7.21 -8.58 18.33
N GLN A 27 7.82 -9.76 18.20
CA GLN A 27 8.11 -10.65 19.33
C GLN A 27 9.12 -10.06 20.32
N GLN A 28 10.09 -9.28 19.82
CA GLN A 28 11.04 -8.51 20.63
C GLN A 28 10.40 -7.32 21.36
N GLY A 29 9.11 -7.02 21.10
CA GLY A 29 8.41 -5.88 21.69
C GLY A 29 8.82 -4.53 21.10
N LEU A 30 9.56 -4.52 19.99
CA LEU A 30 10.02 -3.30 19.31
C LEU A 30 8.93 -2.68 18.42
N MET A 31 7.88 -3.43 18.11
CA MET A 31 6.74 -3.00 17.30
C MET A 31 5.46 -3.71 17.77
N GLN A 32 4.32 -3.05 17.70
CA GLN A 32 3.01 -3.66 17.85
C GLN A 32 2.30 -3.73 16.50
N LEU A 33 1.77 -4.91 16.16
CA LEU A 33 0.94 -5.10 14.98
C LEU A 33 -0.52 -4.83 15.32
N LEU A 34 -1.10 -3.82 14.68
CA LEU A 34 -2.51 -3.49 14.79
C LEU A 34 -3.21 -3.76 13.47
N HIS A 35 -4.35 -4.43 13.52
CA HIS A 35 -5.17 -4.65 12.34
C HIS A 35 -5.85 -3.35 11.92
N VAL A 36 -5.67 -2.97 10.65
CA VAL A 36 -6.34 -1.82 10.04
C VAL A 36 -7.21 -2.33 8.91
N SER A 37 -8.49 -1.93 8.85
CA SER A 37 -9.36 -2.31 7.74
C SER A 37 -8.87 -1.72 6.40
N PHE A 38 -9.16 -2.39 5.28
CA PHE A 38 -8.81 -1.89 3.94
C PHE A 38 -9.34 -0.48 3.64
N SER A 39 -10.51 -0.14 4.19
CA SER A 39 -11.10 1.18 4.09
C SER A 39 -10.30 2.27 4.81
N ASN A 40 -9.44 1.90 5.76
CA ASN A 40 -8.63 2.81 6.58
C ASN A 40 -7.13 2.75 6.26
N GLN A 41 -6.72 1.91 5.30
CA GLN A 41 -5.33 1.79 4.87
C GLN A 41 -5.04 2.72 3.68
N ILE A 42 -4.88 4.01 3.97
CA ILE A 42 -4.66 5.05 2.95
C ILE A 42 -3.40 4.78 2.10
N ALA A 43 -2.35 4.22 2.70
CA ALA A 43 -1.10 3.86 2.01
C ALA A 43 -1.30 2.88 0.84
N ASN A 44 -2.40 2.11 0.83
CA ASN A 44 -2.70 1.20 -0.28
C ASN A 44 -2.95 1.94 -1.59
N ILE A 45 -3.36 3.22 -1.57
CA ILE A 45 -3.50 4.04 -2.78
C ILE A 45 -2.18 4.15 -3.55
N PHE A 46 -1.05 4.19 -2.84
CA PHE A 46 0.28 4.38 -3.44
C PHE A 46 1.00 3.08 -3.76
N THR A 47 0.59 1.97 -3.15
CA THR A 47 1.35 0.71 -3.18
C THR A 47 0.60 -0.44 -3.85
N LYS A 48 -0.72 -0.31 -4.07
CA LYS A 48 -1.56 -1.38 -4.60
C LYS A 48 -2.53 -0.89 -5.65
N ALA A 49 -2.86 -1.76 -6.59
CA ALA A 49 -4.03 -1.57 -7.45
C ALA A 49 -5.30 -1.84 -6.63
N LEU A 50 -6.08 -0.79 -6.36
CA LEU A 50 -7.32 -0.90 -5.59
C LEU A 50 -8.56 -0.87 -6.51
N PRO A 51 -9.65 -1.57 -6.14
CA PRO A 51 -10.95 -1.37 -6.78
C PRO A 51 -11.40 0.09 -6.66
N PRO A 52 -12.14 0.63 -7.64
CA PRO A 52 -12.56 2.04 -7.65
C PRO A 52 -13.26 2.50 -6.37
N SER A 53 -14.12 1.66 -5.79
CA SER A 53 -14.83 1.97 -4.54
C SER A 53 -13.90 2.18 -3.35
N LEU A 54 -12.92 1.29 -3.15
CA LEU A 54 -11.93 1.40 -2.08
C LEU A 54 -10.95 2.54 -2.32
N PHE A 55 -10.60 2.78 -3.59
CA PHE A 55 -9.77 3.92 -3.97
C PHE A 55 -10.45 5.23 -3.58
N THR A 56 -11.71 5.44 -3.97
CA THR A 56 -12.47 6.66 -3.65
C THR A 56 -12.61 6.88 -2.14
N ILE A 57 -12.91 5.83 -1.35
CA ILE A 57 -13.04 5.94 0.12
C ILE A 57 -11.71 6.34 0.78
N ASN A 58 -10.58 5.80 0.32
CA ASN A 58 -9.28 6.17 0.87
C ASN A 58 -8.84 7.56 0.35
N LEU A 59 -9.22 7.92 -0.88
CA LEU A 59 -8.85 9.18 -1.52
C LEU A 59 -9.54 10.37 -0.85
N SER A 60 -10.81 10.20 -0.45
CA SER A 60 -11.56 11.26 0.26
C SER A 60 -10.94 11.63 1.61
N LYS A 61 -10.07 10.78 2.17
CA LYS A 61 -9.37 11.01 3.45
C LYS A 61 -8.06 11.79 3.30
N LEU A 62 -7.56 11.93 2.07
CA LEU A 62 -6.29 12.61 1.79
C LEU A 62 -6.45 14.12 1.57
N GLU A 63 -7.67 14.66 1.62
CA GLU A 63 -7.98 16.08 1.42
C GLU A 63 -7.25 16.69 0.21
N LEU A 64 -7.25 15.96 -0.92
CA LEU A 64 -6.46 16.33 -2.08
C LEU A 64 -6.94 17.64 -2.72
N ILE A 65 -5.98 18.48 -3.11
CA ILE A 65 -6.23 19.69 -3.87
C ILE A 65 -6.15 19.38 -5.36
N ASP A 66 -7.28 19.55 -6.04
CA ASP A 66 -7.33 19.50 -7.50
C ASP A 66 -6.72 20.78 -8.09
N ILE A 67 -5.45 20.68 -8.46
CA ILE A 67 -4.66 21.75 -9.08
C ILE A 67 -5.12 22.09 -10.50
N ILE A 68 -5.69 21.14 -11.24
CA ILE A 68 -6.13 21.39 -12.63
C ILE A 68 -7.42 22.21 -12.61
N ARG A 69 -8.40 21.80 -11.79
CA ARG A 69 -9.65 22.56 -11.62
C ARG A 69 -9.43 23.95 -11.04
N LYS A 70 -8.44 24.13 -10.17
CA LYS A 70 -8.12 25.43 -9.57
C LYS A 70 -7.62 26.44 -10.61
N ILE A 71 -6.87 26.00 -11.62
CA ILE A 71 -6.39 26.86 -12.70
C ILE A 71 -7.56 27.29 -13.61
N THR A 72 -8.50 26.40 -13.92
CA THR A 72 -9.64 26.72 -14.78
C THR A 72 -10.66 27.65 -14.12
N ALA A 73 -10.74 27.67 -12.78
CA ALA A 73 -11.64 28.56 -12.03
C ALA A 73 -11.03 29.96 -11.74
N THR A 74 -9.76 30.17 -12.08
CA THR A 74 -9.06 31.46 -11.88
C THR A 74 -8.87 32.22 -13.21
N HIS A 75 -9.61 31.82 -14.24
CA HIS A 75 -9.72 32.50 -15.54
C HIS A 75 -11.19 32.72 -15.86
#